data_AF-A0A0P1HDV7-F1
#
_entry.id   AF-A0A0P1HDV7-F1
#
_cell.length_a   1.000
_cell.length_b   1.000
_cell.length_c   1.000
_cell.angle_alpha   90.00
_cell.angle_beta   90.00
_cell.angle_gamma   90.00
#
_symmetry.space_group_name_H-M   'P 1'
#
loop_
_entity.id
_entity.type
_entity.pdbx_description
1 polymer ?
#
loop_
_entity_poly.entity_id
_entity_poly.type
_entity_poly.pdbx_seq_one_letter_code
_entity_poly.pdbx_strand_id
1 'polypeptide(L)'
;MALKLARVAAGLCLAALATTASAQETSNNRVAAKVDWSVFEGNDPNECWGVSAPKETVNTRDGRVVAVRRSEIQLFVTYREDATPKGEVSFTGGYPFAPGSTVNMAIGDSEFELFTEGEWAWPATPADDAKIITAMKRGSDAVLTARSARGTQTQDTFSLLGFTAAVEDAEKRCSK
;
A
#
# COMPACT_ATOMS: atom_id res chain seq x y z
N MET A 1 -48.51 -27.12 60.26
CA MET A 1 -47.94 -25.92 60.92
C MET A 1 -46.55 -25.70 60.32
N ALA A 2 -46.27 -24.48 59.88
CA ALA A 2 -45.11 -24.09 59.09
C ALA A 2 -43.76 -24.29 59.81
N LEU A 3 -42.62 -24.37 59.09
CA LEU A 3 -41.79 -23.20 58.73
C LEU A 3 -40.31 -23.58 58.41
N LYS A 4 -39.83 -23.08 57.24
CA LYS A 4 -38.47 -22.60 56.86
C LYS A 4 -37.23 -23.53 56.76
N LEU A 5 -36.82 -23.73 55.49
CA LEU A 5 -35.53 -23.35 54.84
C LEU A 5 -34.18 -23.60 55.55
N ALA A 6 -33.28 -24.37 54.88
CA ALA A 6 -31.97 -23.87 54.41
C ALA A 6 -31.23 -24.89 53.50
N ARG A 7 -30.42 -24.33 52.60
CA ARG A 7 -29.75 -24.86 51.39
C ARG A 7 -28.43 -25.61 51.65
N VAL A 8 -28.05 -26.57 50.79
CA VAL A 8 -26.67 -26.85 50.27
C VAL A 8 -26.82 -27.74 49.00
N ALA A 9 -26.73 -27.24 47.76
CA ALA A 9 -25.53 -27.04 46.90
C ALA A 9 -24.75 -28.32 46.52
N ALA A 10 -24.90 -28.80 45.28
CA ALA A 10 -23.97 -29.70 44.60
C ALA A 10 -23.69 -29.15 43.19
N GLY A 11 -22.45 -28.72 42.97
CA GLY A 11 -22.01 -27.96 41.80
C GLY A 11 -21.77 -28.80 40.56
N LEU A 12 -22.15 -28.25 39.40
CA LEU A 12 -21.78 -28.73 38.08
C LEU A 12 -20.78 -27.73 37.49
N CYS A 13 -19.49 -28.09 37.47
CA CYS A 13 -18.44 -27.30 36.81
C CYS A 13 -18.59 -27.41 35.29
N LEU A 14 -19.23 -26.43 34.65
CA LEU A 14 -19.10 -26.19 33.21
C LEU A 14 -17.89 -25.28 32.97
N ALA A 15 -16.77 -25.88 32.58
CA ALA A 15 -15.61 -25.16 32.10
C ALA A 15 -15.95 -24.49 30.76
N ALA A 16 -16.24 -23.19 30.80
CA ALA A 16 -16.34 -22.37 29.60
C ALA A 16 -14.93 -22.19 29.02
N LEU A 17 -14.64 -22.89 27.92
CA LEU A 17 -13.50 -22.58 27.07
C LEU A 17 -13.78 -21.25 26.38
N ALA A 18 -13.41 -20.15 27.04
CA ALA A 18 -13.31 -18.85 26.41
C ALA A 18 -12.18 -18.91 25.38
N THR A 19 -12.52 -19.17 24.11
CA THR A 19 -11.62 -18.89 23.00
C THR A 19 -11.39 -17.38 22.99
N THR A 20 -10.22 -16.93 23.43
CA THR A 20 -9.80 -15.54 23.30
C THR A 20 -9.79 -15.21 21.81
N ALA A 21 -10.73 -14.39 21.37
CA ALA A 21 -10.67 -13.74 20.08
C ALA A 21 -9.46 -12.79 20.13
N SER A 22 -8.35 -13.19 19.49
CA SER A 22 -7.24 -12.27 19.27
C SER A 22 -7.72 -11.16 18.34
N ALA A 23 -7.84 -9.94 18.87
CA ALA A 23 -8.04 -8.76 18.06
C ALA A 23 -6.84 -8.61 17.11
N GLN A 24 -7.12 -8.49 15.81
CA GLN A 24 -6.09 -8.25 14.79
C GLN A 24 -5.40 -6.93 15.13
N GLU A 25 -4.08 -6.97 15.32
CA GLU A 25 -3.25 -5.82 15.66
C GLU A 25 -3.47 -4.73 14.60
N THR A 26 -4.06 -3.61 15.00
CA THR A 26 -4.19 -2.45 14.12
C THR A 26 -2.83 -1.78 14.12
N SER A 27 -2.12 -1.77 12.98
CA SER A 27 -0.81 -1.11 12.94
C SER A 27 -1.01 0.37 13.26
N ASN A 28 -0.41 0.80 14.37
CA ASN A 28 -0.48 2.15 14.93
C ASN A 28 0.47 3.12 14.20
N ASN A 29 1.13 2.66 13.14
CA ASN A 29 2.17 3.39 12.43
C ASN A 29 1.64 4.32 11.31
N ARG A 30 0.32 4.37 11.07
CA ARG A 30 -0.27 5.40 10.21
C ARG A 30 -0.34 6.72 10.99
N VAL A 31 0.42 7.71 10.53
CA VAL A 31 0.58 8.99 11.22
C VAL A 31 -0.19 10.13 10.57
N ALA A 32 -0.63 9.99 9.31
CA ALA A 32 -1.53 10.94 8.68
C ALA A 32 -2.38 10.35 7.54
N ALA A 33 -3.41 11.10 7.15
CA ALA A 33 -4.19 10.90 5.94
C ALA A 33 -4.27 12.25 5.20
N LYS A 34 -3.96 12.27 3.91
CA LYS A 34 -3.99 13.44 3.02
C LYS A 34 -4.83 13.08 1.79
N VAL A 35 -6.14 13.23 1.93
CA VAL A 35 -7.13 12.89 0.89
C VAL A 35 -6.98 11.44 0.43
N ASP A 36 -6.44 11.16 -0.77
CA ASP A 36 -6.28 9.81 -1.31
C ASP A 36 -4.96 9.15 -0.87
N TRP A 37 -4.10 9.86 -0.13
CA TRP A 37 -2.80 9.38 0.33
C TRP A 37 -2.76 9.19 1.84
N SER A 38 -2.04 8.18 2.31
CA SER A 38 -1.78 7.92 3.73
C SER A 38 -0.30 8.03 4.03
N VAL A 39 0.05 8.52 5.21
CA VAL A 39 1.45 8.65 5.66
C VAL A 39 1.68 7.70 6.83
N PHE A 40 2.79 7.00 6.79
CA PHE A 40 3.23 6.06 7.80
C PHE A 40 4.67 6.36 8.25
N GLU A 41 5.01 5.94 9.46
CA GLU A 41 6.33 6.12 10.09
C GLU A 41 6.69 4.81 10.82
N GLY A 42 7.77 4.16 10.40
CA GLY A 42 8.36 2.99 11.03
C GLY A 42 9.69 3.37 11.70
N ASN A 43 10.02 2.73 12.81
CA ASN A 43 11.16 3.12 13.66
C ASN A 43 12.33 2.12 13.66
N ASP A 44 12.21 0.98 12.99
CA ASP A 44 13.25 -0.07 12.91
C ASP A 44 13.12 -0.88 11.60
N PRO A 45 13.80 -0.47 10.50
CA PRO A 45 14.58 0.77 10.35
C PRO A 45 13.70 2.03 10.33
N ASN A 46 14.29 3.22 10.53
CA ASN A 46 13.56 4.47 10.40
C ASN A 46 13.17 4.71 8.94
N GLU A 47 11.88 4.58 8.65
CA GLU A 47 11.30 4.76 7.33
C GLU A 47 9.98 5.53 7.41
N CYS A 48 9.78 6.47 6.49
CA CYS A 48 8.58 7.28 6.43
C CYS A 48 8.09 7.27 5.00
N TRP A 49 6.82 6.95 4.78
CA TRP A 49 6.31 6.81 3.42
C TRP A 49 4.91 7.35 3.26
N GLY A 50 4.68 7.91 2.08
CA GLY A 50 3.35 8.14 1.53
C GLY A 50 2.92 6.92 0.72
N VAL A 51 1.70 6.45 0.90
CA VAL A 51 1.12 5.35 0.12
C VAL A 51 -0.31 5.66 -0.30
N SER A 52 -0.67 5.24 -1.51
CA SER A 52 -2.04 5.25 -2.01
C SER A 52 -2.39 3.91 -2.68
N ALA A 53 -3.69 3.65 -2.80
CA ALA A 53 -4.26 2.57 -3.59
C ALA A 53 -4.92 3.18 -4.84
N PRO A 54 -5.01 2.43 -5.96
CA PRO A 54 -5.60 2.96 -7.18
C PRO A 54 -7.09 3.26 -6.99
N LYS A 55 -7.60 4.27 -7.70
CA LYS A 55 -9.03 4.60 -7.78
C LYS A 55 -9.74 3.75 -8.83
N GLU A 56 -9.01 3.26 -9.82
CA GLU A 56 -9.54 2.44 -10.91
C GLU A 56 -8.51 1.37 -11.32
N THR A 57 -9.01 0.18 -11.66
CA THR A 57 -8.19 -0.91 -12.21
C THR A 57 -8.91 -1.51 -13.42
N VAL A 58 -8.22 -1.63 -14.54
CA VAL A 58 -8.70 -2.35 -15.73
C VAL A 58 -7.76 -3.50 -16.00
N ASN A 59 -8.31 -4.71 -16.15
CA ASN A 59 -7.53 -5.91 -16.41
C ASN A 59 -8.00 -6.53 -17.73
N THR A 60 -7.07 -6.75 -18.65
CA THR A 60 -7.36 -7.21 -20.01
C THR A 60 -6.56 -8.46 -20.34
N ARG A 61 -7.21 -9.43 -20.98
CA ARG A 61 -6.57 -10.61 -21.56
C ARG A 61 -7.19 -10.89 -22.92
N ASP A 62 -6.35 -11.09 -23.94
CA ASP A 62 -6.78 -11.33 -25.32
C ASP A 62 -7.77 -10.27 -25.85
N GLY A 63 -7.51 -9.00 -25.50
CA GLY A 63 -8.35 -7.86 -25.89
C GLY A 63 -9.69 -7.75 -25.16
N ARG A 64 -9.97 -8.58 -24.16
CA ARG A 64 -11.21 -8.55 -23.37
C ARG A 64 -10.94 -8.18 -21.92
N VAL A 65 -11.82 -7.38 -21.33
CA VAL A 65 -11.80 -7.07 -19.89
C VAL A 65 -12.13 -8.35 -19.11
N VAL A 66 -11.32 -8.65 -18.09
CA VAL A 66 -11.46 -9.84 -17.25
C VAL A 66 -11.47 -9.47 -15.77
N ALA A 67 -12.21 -10.23 -14.97
CA ALA A 67 -12.14 -10.14 -13.52
C ALA A 67 -10.95 -10.97 -13.02
N VAL A 68 -10.13 -10.39 -12.15
CA VAL A 68 -9.00 -11.07 -11.50
C VAL A 68 -9.00 -10.77 -10.01
N ARG A 69 -8.38 -11.65 -9.22
CA ARG A 69 -8.05 -11.38 -7.83
C ARG A 69 -6.55 -11.07 -7.74
N ARG A 70 -6.23 -9.99 -7.05
CA ARG A 70 -4.88 -9.45 -6.83
C ARG A 70 -4.70 -9.23 -5.33
N SER A 71 -3.46 -9.26 -4.86
CA SER A 71 -3.09 -8.74 -3.54
C SER A 71 -3.24 -7.21 -3.53
N GLU A 72 -2.77 -6.55 -2.48
CA GLU A 72 -2.78 -5.09 -2.40
C GLU A 72 -2.01 -4.46 -3.57
N ILE A 73 -2.61 -3.41 -4.15
CA ILE A 73 -2.04 -2.63 -5.24
C ILE A 73 -1.70 -1.27 -4.66
N GLN A 74 -0.42 -0.94 -4.57
CA GLN A 74 0.03 0.22 -3.81
C GLN A 74 1.12 0.97 -4.58
N LEU A 75 1.06 2.30 -4.49
CA LEU A 75 2.09 3.20 -4.99
C LEU A 75 2.67 3.95 -3.79
N PHE A 76 3.99 3.90 -3.66
CA PHE A 76 4.72 4.41 -2.51
C PHE A 76 5.70 5.51 -2.91
N VAL A 77 5.96 6.42 -1.97
CA VAL A 77 7.20 7.22 -1.93
C VAL A 77 7.76 7.09 -0.52
N THR A 78 8.94 6.48 -0.41
CA THR A 78 9.59 6.14 0.86
C THR A 78 10.84 6.98 1.09
N TYR A 79 11.05 7.42 2.33
CA TYR A 79 12.23 8.15 2.79
C TYR A 79 12.92 7.33 3.89
N ARG A 80 14.27 7.31 3.87
CA ARG A 80 15.14 6.64 4.85
C ARG A 80 16.24 7.58 5.33
N GLU A 81 16.75 7.38 6.55
CA GLU A 81 17.75 8.27 7.18
C GLU A 81 19.11 8.31 6.45
N ASP A 82 19.54 7.19 5.86
CA ASP A 82 20.87 7.03 5.24
C ASP A 82 20.91 7.39 3.76
N ALA A 83 19.74 7.65 3.15
CA ALA A 83 19.62 8.19 1.80
C ALA A 83 19.50 9.73 1.89
N THR A 84 20.54 10.46 1.46
CA THR A 84 20.45 11.92 1.24
C THR A 84 19.12 12.22 0.53
N PRO A 85 18.21 13.06 1.08
CA PRO A 85 16.76 12.84 0.98
C PRO A 85 16.33 12.78 -0.48
N LYS A 86 16.16 11.55 -0.95
CA LYS A 86 15.60 11.22 -2.25
C LYS A 86 14.51 10.23 -1.92
N GLY A 87 13.26 10.67 -2.05
CA GLY A 87 12.14 9.75 -1.95
C GLY A 87 12.32 8.66 -3.01
N GLU A 88 12.12 7.42 -2.62
CA GLU A 88 12.17 6.26 -3.51
C GLU A 88 10.74 5.89 -3.91
N VAL A 89 10.49 5.87 -5.21
CA VAL A 89 9.20 5.47 -5.78
C VAL A 89 9.18 3.96 -5.92
N SER A 90 8.12 3.32 -5.44
CA SER A 90 7.90 1.90 -5.70
C SER A 90 6.42 1.59 -5.88
N PHE A 91 6.14 0.53 -6.63
CA PHE A 91 4.79 0.09 -6.96
C PHE A 91 4.66 -1.41 -6.78
N THR A 92 3.52 -1.85 -6.23
CA THR A 92 3.11 -3.25 -6.24
C THR A 92 1.88 -3.45 -7.11
N GLY A 93 1.97 -4.42 -8.02
CA GLY A 93 0.85 -4.84 -8.85
C GLY A 93 -0.10 -5.81 -8.14
N GLY A 94 0.23 -6.29 -6.94
CA GLY A 94 -0.53 -7.35 -6.27
C GLY A 94 -0.51 -8.70 -7.03
N TYR A 95 0.53 -8.92 -7.82
CA TYR A 95 0.85 -10.16 -8.51
C TYR A 95 2.32 -10.13 -8.98
N PRO A 96 2.93 -11.29 -9.30
CA PRO A 96 4.25 -11.31 -9.92
C PRO A 96 4.21 -10.80 -11.35
N PHE A 97 5.04 -9.80 -11.68
CA PHE A 97 5.19 -9.27 -13.04
C PHE A 97 5.75 -10.33 -14.00
N ALA A 98 5.47 -10.17 -15.30
CA ALA A 98 6.03 -11.05 -16.30
C ALA A 98 7.56 -10.94 -16.32
N PRO A 99 8.31 -12.04 -16.33
CA PRO A 99 9.78 -11.99 -16.40
C PRO A 99 10.26 -11.13 -17.58
N GLY A 100 11.19 -10.22 -17.30
CA GLY A 100 11.74 -9.29 -18.30
C GLY A 100 10.76 -8.22 -18.79
N SER A 101 9.61 -8.03 -18.14
CA SER A 101 8.70 -6.92 -18.42
C SER A 101 9.02 -5.69 -17.56
N THR A 102 8.47 -4.55 -17.97
CA THR A 102 8.54 -3.29 -17.23
C THR A 102 7.11 -2.83 -16.89
N VAL A 103 7.00 -1.90 -15.94
CA VAL A 103 5.77 -1.14 -15.73
C VAL A 103 5.95 0.24 -16.35
N ASN A 104 5.00 0.66 -17.19
CA ASN A 104 4.97 2.04 -17.69
C ASN A 104 4.10 2.89 -16.76
N MET A 105 4.63 3.99 -16.25
CA MET A 105 3.90 4.99 -15.46
C MET A 105 3.72 6.27 -16.29
N ALA A 106 2.48 6.64 -16.55
CA ALA A 106 2.12 7.89 -17.21
C ALA A 106 1.55 8.91 -16.21
N ILE A 107 2.02 10.15 -16.25
CA ILE A 107 1.55 11.28 -15.45
C ILE A 107 1.39 12.48 -16.39
N GLY A 108 0.16 12.79 -16.77
CA GLY A 108 -0.10 13.75 -17.85
C GLY A 108 0.60 13.30 -19.14
N ASP A 109 1.43 14.17 -19.72
CA ASP A 109 2.21 13.88 -20.94
C ASP A 109 3.58 13.23 -20.66
N SER A 110 3.93 12.98 -19.39
CA SER A 110 5.21 12.36 -19.01
C SER A 110 5.05 10.85 -18.86
N GLU A 111 6.00 10.09 -19.40
CA GLU A 111 6.07 8.63 -19.26
C GLU A 111 7.38 8.20 -18.61
N PHE A 112 7.31 7.18 -17.78
CA PHE A 112 8.45 6.63 -17.04
C PHE A 112 8.39 5.10 -17.06
N GLU A 113 9.53 4.47 -17.33
CA GLU A 113 9.67 3.01 -17.27
C GLU A 113 10.21 2.58 -15.89
N LEU A 114 9.56 1.60 -15.29
CA LEU A 114 9.92 1.00 -14.01
C LEU A 114 10.41 -0.44 -14.24
N PHE A 115 11.54 -0.77 -13.65
CA PHE A 115 12.05 -2.14 -13.61
C PHE A 115 11.17 -3.00 -12.72
N THR A 116 11.07 -4.30 -13.01
CA THR A 116 10.25 -5.22 -12.22
C THR A 116 11.08 -6.33 -11.61
N GLU A 117 10.74 -6.69 -10.37
CA GLU A 117 11.24 -7.89 -9.70
C GLU A 117 10.15 -8.45 -8.79
N GLY A 118 9.76 -9.70 -9.01
CA GLY A 118 8.65 -10.30 -8.28
C GLY A 118 7.37 -9.49 -8.46
N GLU A 119 6.83 -8.95 -7.37
CA GLU A 119 5.62 -8.10 -7.37
C GLU A 119 5.92 -6.59 -7.29
N TRP A 120 7.19 -6.22 -7.25
CA TRP A 120 7.65 -4.85 -7.05
C TRP A 120 8.17 -4.24 -8.35
N ALA A 121 7.94 -2.94 -8.50
CA ALA A 121 8.50 -2.15 -9.59
C ALA A 121 9.02 -0.81 -9.08
N TRP A 122 10.15 -0.34 -9.64
CA TRP A 122 10.82 0.91 -9.22
C TRP A 122 11.63 1.53 -10.37
N PRO A 123 11.95 2.84 -10.31
CA PRO A 123 12.74 3.52 -11.34
C PRO A 123 14.19 3.04 -11.39
N ALA A 124 14.86 3.27 -12.52
CA ALA A 124 16.24 2.84 -12.72
C ALA A 124 17.24 3.49 -11.76
N THR A 125 17.00 4.77 -11.43
CA THR A 125 17.96 5.62 -10.73
C THR A 125 17.27 6.59 -9.77
N PRO A 126 17.97 7.05 -8.73
CA PRO A 126 17.47 8.10 -7.84
C PRO A 126 17.16 9.44 -8.53
N ALA A 127 17.72 9.67 -9.72
CA ALA A 127 17.40 10.85 -10.52
C ALA A 127 16.03 10.71 -11.20
N ASP A 128 15.64 9.49 -11.56
CA ASP A 128 14.33 9.20 -12.15
C ASP A 128 13.23 9.21 -11.08
N ASP A 129 13.51 8.73 -9.86
CA ASP A 129 12.65 8.94 -8.70
C ASP A 129 12.30 10.43 -8.51
N ALA A 130 13.32 11.30 -8.50
CA ALA A 130 13.12 12.73 -8.34
C ALA A 130 12.27 13.36 -9.47
N LYS A 131 12.44 12.89 -10.72
CA LYS A 131 11.61 13.34 -11.86
C LYS A 131 10.17 12.88 -11.70
N ILE A 132 9.95 11.63 -11.31
CA ILE A 132 8.62 11.06 -11.09
C ILE A 132 7.92 11.81 -9.96
N ILE A 133 8.56 11.97 -8.80
CA ILE A 133 7.99 12.72 -7.67
C ILE A 133 7.65 14.15 -8.09
N THR A 134 8.51 14.81 -8.86
CA THR A 134 8.24 16.16 -9.39
C THR A 134 7.03 16.17 -10.32
N ALA A 135 6.89 15.18 -11.20
CA ALA A 135 5.73 15.03 -12.09
C ALA A 135 4.46 14.76 -11.27
N MET A 136 4.52 13.86 -10.29
CA MET A 136 3.40 13.53 -9.41
C MET A 136 2.93 14.73 -8.57
N LYS A 137 3.85 15.58 -8.08
CA LYS A 137 3.49 16.83 -7.37
C LYS A 137 2.70 17.82 -8.24
N ARG A 138 2.80 17.72 -9.57
CA ARG A 138 2.16 18.62 -10.55
C ARG A 138 0.97 17.98 -11.28
N GLY A 139 0.87 16.65 -11.26
CA GLY A 139 -0.15 15.88 -11.96
C GLY A 139 -1.46 15.71 -11.17
N SER A 140 -2.50 15.23 -11.86
CA SER A 140 -3.76 14.82 -11.23
C SER A 140 -3.83 13.33 -10.98
N ASP A 141 -3.28 12.53 -11.89
CA ASP A 141 -3.33 11.06 -11.85
C ASP A 141 -2.00 10.47 -12.30
N ALA A 142 -1.68 9.28 -11.77
CA ALA A 142 -0.63 8.40 -12.28
C ALA A 142 -1.27 7.10 -12.78
N VAL A 143 -1.04 6.76 -14.03
CA VAL A 143 -1.57 5.54 -14.67
C VAL A 143 -0.44 4.55 -14.86
N LEU A 144 -0.52 3.41 -14.19
CA LEU A 144 0.50 2.37 -14.24
C LEU A 144 -0.01 1.19 -15.08
N THR A 145 0.68 0.91 -16.18
CA THR A 145 0.37 -0.20 -17.09
C THR A 145 1.41 -1.28 -16.98
N ALA A 146 0.98 -2.52 -16.73
CA ALA A 146 1.87 -3.64 -16.44
C ALA A 146 1.37 -4.95 -17.05
N ARG A 147 2.22 -5.97 -17.04
CA ARG A 147 1.86 -7.35 -17.44
C ARG A 147 2.19 -8.34 -16.33
N SER A 148 1.20 -9.11 -15.91
CA SER A 148 1.40 -10.21 -14.96
C SER A 148 2.14 -11.40 -15.60
N ALA A 149 2.80 -12.22 -14.79
CA ALA A 149 3.42 -13.48 -15.22
C ALA A 149 2.43 -14.46 -15.87
N ARG A 150 1.12 -14.27 -15.63
CA ARG A 150 0.03 -15.04 -16.27
C ARG A 150 -0.52 -14.37 -17.54
N GLY A 151 0.16 -13.37 -18.09
CA GLY A 151 -0.19 -12.72 -19.36
C GLY A 151 -1.38 -11.77 -19.32
N THR A 152 -1.97 -11.46 -18.17
CA THR A 152 -2.96 -10.37 -18.06
C THR A 152 -2.24 -9.02 -18.09
N GLN A 153 -2.71 -8.11 -18.93
CA GLN A 153 -2.33 -6.70 -18.89
C GLN A 153 -3.21 -5.97 -17.88
N THR A 154 -2.61 -5.15 -17.03
CA THR A 154 -3.34 -4.31 -16.07
C THR A 154 -3.03 -2.85 -16.32
N GLN A 155 -4.01 -2.02 -15.97
CA GLN A 155 -3.88 -0.58 -15.93
C GLN A 155 -4.50 -0.11 -14.61
N ASP A 156 -3.69 0.48 -13.75
CA ASP A 156 -4.08 0.96 -12.43
C ASP A 156 -3.92 2.49 -12.37
N THR A 157 -5.03 3.19 -12.12
CA THR A 157 -5.05 4.66 -12.07
C THR A 157 -5.07 5.12 -10.62
N PHE A 158 -4.05 5.87 -10.22
CA PHE A 158 -3.91 6.47 -8.90
C PHE A 158 -4.24 7.95 -8.95
N SER A 159 -5.09 8.41 -8.03
CA SER A 159 -5.29 9.83 -7.80
C SER A 159 -4.07 10.43 -7.11
N LEU A 160 -3.61 11.58 -7.60
CA LEU A 160 -2.53 12.37 -6.99
C LEU A 160 -3.08 13.46 -6.06
N LEU A 161 -4.39 13.46 -5.80
CA LEU A 161 -5.00 14.40 -4.85
C LEU A 161 -4.48 14.14 -3.43
N GLY A 162 -3.76 15.13 -2.89
CA GLY A 162 -3.12 15.04 -1.58
C GLY A 162 -1.70 14.46 -1.59
N PHE A 163 -1.18 14.06 -2.76
CA PHE A 163 0.17 13.50 -2.91
C PHE A 163 1.26 14.42 -2.34
N THR A 164 1.31 15.68 -2.80
CA THR A 164 2.32 16.66 -2.36
C THR A 164 2.35 16.80 -0.85
N ALA A 165 1.18 16.94 -0.23
CA ALA A 165 1.06 17.07 1.22
C ALA A 165 1.45 15.79 1.97
N ALA A 166 1.31 14.61 1.36
CA ALA A 166 1.68 13.34 1.96
C ALA A 166 3.20 13.13 1.91
N VAL A 167 3.82 13.31 0.74
CA VAL A 167 5.26 13.06 0.57
C VAL A 167 6.12 14.07 1.31
N GLU A 168 5.70 15.33 1.40
CA GLU A 168 6.42 16.34 2.18
C GLU A 168 6.28 16.11 3.70
N ASP A 169 5.15 15.57 4.16
CA ASP A 169 4.97 15.16 5.57
C ASP A 169 5.85 13.95 5.89
N ALA A 170 5.89 12.94 5.00
CA ALA A 170 6.77 11.78 5.13
C ALA A 170 8.26 12.18 5.16
N GLU A 171 8.71 13.02 4.21
CA GLU A 171 10.08 13.53 4.15
C GLU A 171 10.48 14.24 5.45
N LYS A 172 9.62 15.14 5.93
CA LYS A 172 9.85 15.89 7.18
C LYS A 172 9.97 14.97 8.39
N ARG A 173 9.23 13.86 8.43
CA ARG A 173 9.26 12.92 9.55
C ARG A 173 10.56 12.14 9.62
N CYS A 174 11.13 11.81 8.46
CA CYS A 174 12.37 11.05 8.35
C CYS A 174 13.64 11.91 8.30
N SER A 175 13.50 13.23 8.28
CA SER A 175 14.63 14.18 8.31
C SER A 175 14.89 14.74 9.72
N LYS A 176 14.41 14.07 10.78
CA LYS A 176 14.53 14.53 12.17
C LYS A 176 15.89 14.15 12.77
#